data_AF-A0A2K9DX71-F1
#
_entry.id   AF-A0A2K9DX71-F1
#
_cell.length_a   1.000
_cell.length_b   1.000
_cell.length_c   1.000
_cell.angle_alpha   90.00
_cell.angle_beta   90.00
_cell.angle_gamma   90.00
#
_symmetry.space_group_name_H-M   'P 1'
#
loop_
_entity.id
_entity.type
_entity.pdbx_description
1 polymer ?
#
loop_
_entity_poly.entity_id
_entity_poly.type
_entity_poly.pdbx_seq_one_letter_code
_entity_poly.pdbx_strand_id
1 'polypeptide(L)'
;MFEDTILEMMDGEPFDIYVALFLVFNQLRYEHDGRSSFVIDRDKVLKKLRQTLINNKEKLMNYFEWACGNYEGGAWGEVVRIDELCKEKFNISIL
;
A
#
# COMPACT_ATOMS: atom_id res chain seq x y z
N MET A 1 13.86 -11.56 -0.48
CA MET A 1 13.45 -11.52 -1.90
C MET A 1 12.10 -10.84 -2.08
N PHE A 2 10.97 -11.40 -1.60
CA PHE A 2 9.65 -10.75 -1.79
C PHE A 2 9.52 -9.40 -1.04
N GLU A 3 9.86 -9.39 0.25
CA GLU A 3 9.84 -8.14 1.03
C GLU A 3 10.80 -7.11 0.45
N ASP A 4 12.02 -7.52 0.09
CA ASP A 4 13.03 -6.62 -0.46
C ASP A 4 12.52 -5.96 -1.75
N THR A 5 11.85 -6.70 -2.64
CA THR A 5 11.21 -6.14 -3.83
C THR A 5 10.11 -5.14 -3.48
N ILE A 6 9.25 -5.44 -2.50
CA ILE A 6 8.22 -4.47 -2.05
C ILE A 6 8.87 -3.18 -1.54
N LEU A 7 9.96 -3.30 -0.79
CA LEU A 7 10.68 -2.15 -0.24
C LEU A 7 11.37 -1.34 -1.35
N GLU A 8 11.94 -1.99 -2.36
CA GLU A 8 12.51 -1.33 -3.54
C GLU A 8 11.45 -0.57 -4.34
N MET A 9 10.26 -1.14 -4.52
CA MET A 9 9.15 -0.47 -5.24
C MET A 9 8.66 0.80 -4.52
N MET A 10 8.77 0.84 -3.19
CA MET A 10 8.44 2.06 -2.42
C MET A 10 9.42 3.21 -2.69
N ASP A 11 10.61 2.94 -3.22
CA ASP A 11 11.59 3.97 -3.61
C ASP A 11 11.44 4.40 -5.09
N GLY A 12 10.43 3.86 -5.80
CA GLY A 12 10.17 4.11 -7.21
C GLY A 12 9.22 5.27 -7.51
N GLU A 13 8.62 5.22 -8.70
CA GLU A 13 7.67 6.23 -9.18
C GLU A 13 6.24 5.96 -8.67
N PRO A 14 5.28 6.88 -8.87
CA PRO A 14 3.90 6.71 -8.36
C PRO A 14 3.25 5.36 -8.70
N PHE A 15 3.54 4.79 -9.87
CA PHE A 15 3.10 3.45 -10.24
C PHE A 15 3.68 2.37 -9.32
N ASP A 16 4.99 2.40 -9.06
CA ASP A 16 5.66 1.41 -8.21
C ASP A 16 5.15 1.50 -6.77
N ILE A 17 4.96 2.72 -6.26
CA ILE A 17 4.39 2.97 -4.93
C ILE A 17 2.95 2.43 -4.85
N TYR A 18 2.14 2.65 -5.88
CA TYR A 18 0.78 2.12 -5.96
C TYR A 18 0.77 0.57 -5.96
N VAL A 19 1.65 -0.06 -6.74
CA VAL A 19 1.75 -1.52 -6.76
C VAL A 19 2.24 -2.06 -5.41
N ALA A 20 3.22 -1.40 -4.78
CA ALA A 20 3.70 -1.77 -3.45
C ALA A 20 2.57 -1.71 -2.40
N LEU A 21 1.78 -0.64 -2.39
CA LEU A 21 0.58 -0.51 -1.55
C LEU A 21 -0.39 -1.69 -1.77
N PHE A 22 -0.70 -2.00 -3.02
CA PHE A 22 -1.65 -3.05 -3.37
C PHE A 22 -1.14 -4.45 -2.96
N LEU A 23 0.16 -4.70 -3.14
CA LEU A 23 0.80 -5.95 -2.70
C LEU A 23 0.75 -6.10 -1.18
N VAL A 24 1.10 -5.05 -0.43
CA VAL A 24 1.03 -5.07 1.04
C VAL A 24 -0.41 -5.31 1.52
N PHE A 25 -1.39 -4.62 0.94
CA PHE A 25 -2.80 -4.81 1.29
C PHE A 25 -3.27 -6.25 1.04
N ASN A 26 -2.96 -6.82 -0.13
CA ASN A 26 -3.33 -8.21 -0.42
C ASN A 26 -2.64 -9.20 0.50
N GLN A 27 -1.37 -8.94 0.83
CA GLN A 27 -0.61 -9.76 1.77
C GLN A 27 -1.27 -9.77 3.16
N LEU A 28 -1.62 -8.60 3.70
CA LEU A 28 -2.36 -8.49 4.96
C LEU A 28 -3.68 -9.26 4.93
N ARG A 29 -4.42 -9.16 3.83
CA ARG A 29 -5.68 -9.90 3.63
C ARG A 29 -5.45 -11.41 3.61
N TYR A 30 -4.45 -11.90 2.89
CA TYR A 30 -4.17 -13.33 2.81
C TYR A 30 -3.64 -13.90 4.12
N GLU A 31 -2.84 -13.15 4.86
CA GLU A 31 -2.42 -13.53 6.22
C GLU A 31 -3.61 -13.60 7.17
N HIS A 32 -4.49 -12.60 7.15
CA HIS A 32 -5.72 -12.58 7.95
C HIS A 32 -6.64 -13.77 7.64
N ASP A 33 -6.81 -14.10 6.36
CA ASP A 33 -7.68 -15.19 5.92
C ASP A 33 -7.03 -16.59 6.07
N GLY A 34 -5.79 -16.68 6.59
CA GLY A 34 -5.06 -17.95 6.70
C GLY A 34 -4.68 -18.60 5.37
N ARG A 35 -4.63 -17.80 4.29
CA ARG A 35 -4.35 -18.24 2.91
C ARG A 35 -2.92 -17.92 2.45
N SER A 36 -2.17 -17.16 3.23
CA SER A 36 -0.79 -16.85 2.92
C SER A 36 0.15 -18.00 3.31
N SER A 37 1.13 -18.29 2.44
CA SER A 37 2.18 -19.28 2.71
C SER A 37 3.37 -18.69 3.50
N PHE A 38 3.37 -17.37 3.70
CA PHE A 38 4.37 -16.63 4.47
C PHE A 38 3.74 -15.43 5.18
N VAL A 39 4.46 -14.83 6.12
CA VAL A 39 4.09 -13.57 6.76
C VAL A 39 5.17 -12.53 6.50
N ILE A 40 4.79 -11.27 6.34
CA ILE A 40 5.75 -10.18 6.25
C ILE A 40 6.11 -9.62 7.63
N ASP A 41 7.30 -9.05 7.73
CA ASP A 41 7.68 -8.16 8.83
C ASP A 41 6.83 -6.87 8.75
N ARG A 42 5.68 -6.89 9.41
CA ARG A 42 4.70 -5.80 9.40
C ARG A 42 5.28 -4.51 9.94
N ASP A 43 6.12 -4.55 10.97
CA ASP A 43 6.70 -3.34 11.58
C ASP A 43 7.64 -2.65 10.58
N LYS A 44 8.50 -3.41 9.91
CA LYS A 44 9.39 -2.89 8.88
C LYS A 44 8.63 -2.36 7.67
N VAL A 45 7.74 -3.17 7.10
CA VAL A 45 7.06 -2.88 5.84
C VAL A 45 6.05 -1.74 6.00
N LEU A 46 5.22 -1.77 7.04
CA LEU A 46 4.20 -0.74 7.25
C LEU A 46 4.82 0.62 7.62
N LYS A 47 5.92 0.61 8.37
CA LYS A 47 6.66 1.85 8.68
C LYS A 47 7.20 2.52 7.42
N LYS A 48 7.85 1.76 6.52
CA LYS A 48 8.35 2.33 5.26
C LYS A 48 7.20 2.72 4.33
N LEU A 49 6.15 1.90 4.23
CA LEU A 49 4.97 2.22 3.41
C LEU A 49 4.36 3.56 3.84
N ARG A 50 4.08 3.73 5.14
CA ARG A 50 3.52 4.98 5.67
C ARG A 50 4.37 6.20 5.30
N GLN A 51 5.67 6.12 5.53
CA GLN A 51 6.58 7.21 5.21
C GLN A 51 6.59 7.52 3.71
N THR A 52 6.58 6.49 2.88
CA THR A 52 6.57 6.59 1.41
C THR A 52 5.30 7.27 0.91
N LEU A 53 4.14 6.84 1.42
CA LEU A 53 2.85 7.40 1.07
C LEU A 53 2.76 8.88 1.45
N ILE A 54 3.13 9.22 2.69
CA ILE A 54 3.10 10.61 3.18
C ILE A 54 4.03 11.50 2.35
N ASN A 55 5.26 11.04 2.08
CA ASN A 55 6.25 11.82 1.32
C ASN A 55 5.87 12.04 -0.15
N ASN A 56 5.07 11.13 -0.72
CA ASN A 56 4.68 11.18 -2.13
C ASN A 56 3.21 11.57 -2.33
N LYS A 57 2.52 12.06 -1.27
CA LYS A 57 1.09 12.39 -1.31
C LYS A 57 0.71 13.24 -2.52
N GLU A 58 1.40 14.35 -2.76
CA GLU A 58 1.08 15.24 -3.90
C GLU A 58 1.25 14.55 -5.25
N LYS A 59 2.30 13.73 -5.43
CA LYS A 59 2.50 12.96 -6.66
C LYS A 59 1.37 11.95 -6.87
N LEU A 60 0.99 11.24 -5.80
CA LEU A 60 -0.08 10.24 -5.83
C LEU A 60 -1.46 10.87 -6.07
N MET A 61 -1.70 12.08 -5.56
CA MET A 61 -2.93 12.83 -5.82
C MET A 61 -3.10 13.21 -7.30
N ASN A 62 -1.98 13.37 -8.01
CA ASN A 62 -1.95 13.74 -9.43
C ASN A 62 -1.77 12.54 -10.37
N TYR A 63 -1.74 11.31 -9.84
CA TYR A 63 -1.56 10.10 -10.62
C TYR A 63 -2.89 9.38 -10.85
N PHE A 64 -3.34 9.33 -12.10
CA PHE A 64 -4.68 8.84 -12.50
C PHE A 64 -4.64 7.64 -13.46
N GLU A 65 -3.48 7.03 -13.67
CA GLU A 65 -3.38 5.88 -14.57
C GLU A 65 -3.95 4.60 -13.94
N TRP A 66 -4.28 3.61 -14.78
CA TRP A 66 -4.78 2.29 -14.35
C TRP A 66 -6.06 2.39 -13.49
N ALA A 67 -6.11 1.64 -12.39
CA ALA A 67 -7.25 1.67 -11.48
C ALA A 67 -7.36 3.00 -10.71
N CYS A 68 -6.28 3.79 -10.62
CA CYS A 68 -6.25 5.04 -9.89
C CYS A 68 -7.18 6.11 -10.49
N GLY A 69 -7.47 6.03 -11.80
CA GLY A 69 -8.41 6.92 -12.48
C GLY A 69 -9.86 6.83 -12.00
N ASN A 70 -10.20 5.78 -11.24
CA ASN A 70 -11.55 5.59 -10.68
C ASN A 70 -11.77 6.30 -9.33
N TYR A 71 -10.73 6.90 -8.75
CA TYR A 71 -10.79 7.48 -7.41
C TYR A 71 -10.63 9.00 -7.45
N GLU A 72 -11.46 9.68 -6.66
CA GLU A 72 -11.29 11.10 -6.39
C GLU A 72 -9.94 11.30 -5.67
N GLY A 73 -9.06 12.12 -6.26
CA GLY A 73 -7.69 12.29 -5.77
C GLY A 73 -6.69 11.21 -6.24
N GLY A 74 -6.95 10.54 -7.36
CA GLY A 74 -5.98 9.65 -8.01
C GLY A 74 -5.56 8.47 -7.14
N ALA A 75 -4.29 8.06 -7.23
CA ALA A 75 -3.74 6.99 -6.38
C ALA A 75 -3.87 7.29 -4.88
N TRP A 76 -3.87 8.56 -4.48
CA TRP A 76 -4.07 8.91 -3.06
C TRP A 76 -5.48 8.58 -2.57
N GLY A 77 -6.51 8.69 -3.43
CA GLY A 77 -7.87 8.25 -3.09
C GLY A 77 -7.91 6.76 -2.73
N GLU A 78 -7.16 5.94 -3.47
CA GLU A 78 -7.02 4.51 -3.18
C GLU A 78 -6.25 4.24 -1.87
N VAL A 79 -5.24 5.05 -1.54
CA VAL A 79 -4.52 4.98 -0.26
C VAL A 79 -5.50 5.15 0.91
N VAL A 80 -6.36 6.17 0.86
CA VAL A 80 -7.34 6.43 1.91
C VAL A 80 -8.32 5.25 2.05
N ARG A 81 -8.84 4.76 0.93
CA ARG A 81 -9.76 3.61 0.92
C ARG A 81 -9.12 2.35 1.51
N ILE A 82 -7.86 2.07 1.17
CA ILE A 82 -7.14 0.91 1.71
C ILE A 82 -6.87 1.09 3.21
N ASP A 83 -6.53 2.29 3.66
CA ASP A 83 -6.32 2.58 5.08
C ASP A 83 -7.59 2.33 5.92
N GLU A 84 -8.76 2.77 5.41
CA GLU A 84 -10.06 2.47 6.03
C GLU A 84 -10.31 0.96 6.10
N LEU A 85 -10.10 0.23 5.01
CA LEU A 85 -10.25 -1.22 4.99
C LEU A 85 -9.31 -1.94 5.96
N CYS A 86 -8.07 -1.48 6.07
CA CYS A 86 -7.10 -2.03 7.01
C CYS A 86 -7.50 -1.80 8.47
N LYS A 87 -8.02 -0.61 8.79
CA LYS A 87 -8.54 -0.29 10.13
C LYS A 87 -9.72 -1.20 10.48
N GLU A 88 -10.67 -1.33 9.56
CA GLU A 88 -11.88 -2.14 9.77
C GLU A 88 -11.58 -3.64 9.90
N LYS A 89 -10.73 -4.19 9.03
CA LYS A 89 -10.53 -5.64 8.94
C LYS A 89 -9.38 -6.16 9.78
N PHE A 90 -8.33 -5.36 9.95
CA PHE A 90 -7.08 -5.82 10.55
C PHE A 90 -6.71 -5.05 11.82
N ASN A 91 -7.47 -4.00 12.19
CA ASN A 91 -7.13 -3.07 13.27
C ASN A 91 -5.72 -2.46 13.07
N ILE A 92 -5.36 -2.14 11.82
CA ILE A 92 -4.07 -1.58 11.41
C ILE A 92 -4.30 -0.29 10.63
N SER A 93 -3.49 0.74 10.88
CA SER A 93 -3.45 1.98 10.08
C SER A 93 -2.17 2.00 9.23
N ILE A 94 -2.31 2.15 7.92
CA ILE A 94 -1.17 2.33 7.00
C ILE A 94 -0.79 3.80 6.84
N LEU A 95 -1.69 4.71 7.24
CA LEU A 95 -1.43 6.13 7.47
C LEU A 95 -1.09 6.43 8.92
#